data_AF-A0A259FTG6-F1
#
_entry.id   AF-A0A259FTG6-F1
#
_cell.length_a   1.000
_cell.length_b   1.000
_cell.length_c   1.000
_cell.angle_alpha   90.00
_cell.angle_beta   90.00
_cell.angle_gamma   90.00
#
_symmetry.space_group_name_H-M   'P 1'
#
loop_
_entity.id
_entity.type
_entity.pdbx_description
1 polymer ?
#
loop_
_entity_poly.entity_id
_entity_poly.type
_entity_poly.pdbx_seq_one_letter_code
_entity_poly.pdbx_strand_id
1 'polypeptide(L)'
;MKPDEHRLPRVARALWLNLAALVVITVAFAAYVLAEKQIDRANESRLQSFLLADELRQSSNDQTRMVRTYVATSDPQYKQQYEDVLAIRNGKLPRPPHYQNVYWDLILPGQLRPRVTGSAVSLLQRMRQAGFTAEEFALLEQAKAHSDALSWTEYAAMSLIETATPVTDAVRNRATLMLQDTAYHQAKRAIMQPINTFYSRVETRTQTAVEQRARIAMLLR
;
A
#
# COMPACT_ATOMS: atom_id res chain seq x y z
N MET A 1 -6.21 75.04 -32.01
CA MET A 1 -6.00 73.58 -31.94
C MET A 1 -6.66 73.10 -30.65
N LYS A 2 -7.94 72.69 -30.71
CA LYS A 2 -8.65 72.18 -29.52
C LYS A 2 -8.17 70.75 -29.24
N PRO A 3 -7.77 70.41 -28.00
CA PRO A 3 -7.42 69.06 -27.65
C PRO A 3 -8.65 68.16 -27.79
N ASP A 4 -8.41 66.98 -28.36
CA ASP A 4 -9.41 65.99 -28.75
C ASP A 4 -9.96 65.29 -27.48
N GLU A 5 -10.89 65.95 -26.77
CA GLU A 5 -11.45 65.56 -25.46
C GLU A 5 -12.06 64.13 -25.43
N HIS A 6 -12.30 63.53 -26.60
CA HIS A 6 -12.89 62.20 -26.73
C HIS A 6 -11.87 61.04 -26.65
N ARG A 7 -10.55 61.31 -26.60
CA ARG A 7 -9.51 60.26 -26.53
C ARG A 7 -9.31 59.67 -25.13
N LEU A 8 -9.40 60.49 -24.09
CA LEU A 8 -9.27 60.09 -22.68
C LEU A 8 -10.25 58.98 -22.24
N PRO A 9 -11.56 59.04 -22.56
CA PRO A 9 -12.51 57.97 -22.17
C PRO A 9 -12.28 56.66 -22.94
N ARG A 10 -11.73 56.70 -24.16
CA ARG A 10 -11.40 55.49 -24.94
C ARG A 10 -10.20 54.76 -24.36
N VAL A 11 -9.15 55.50 -23.98
CA VAL A 11 -7.95 54.93 -23.33
C VAL A 11 -8.30 54.36 -21.96
N ALA A 12 -9.08 55.09 -21.14
CA ALA A 12 -9.53 54.59 -19.84
C ALA A 12 -10.36 53.29 -19.96
N ARG A 13 -11.27 53.21 -20.93
CA ARG A 13 -12.02 51.97 -21.19
C ARG A 13 -11.12 50.83 -21.63
N ALA A 14 -10.14 51.09 -22.50
CA ALA A 14 -9.17 50.08 -22.91
C ALA A 14 -8.33 49.57 -21.74
N LEU A 15 -7.91 50.45 -20.82
CA LEU A 15 -7.19 50.06 -19.60
C LEU A 15 -8.06 49.19 -18.68
N TRP A 16 -9.32 49.55 -18.46
CA TRP A 16 -10.25 48.74 -17.66
C TRP A 16 -10.54 47.38 -18.30
N LEU A 17 -10.66 47.30 -19.64
CA LEU A 17 -10.82 46.04 -20.35
C LEU A 17 -9.58 45.15 -20.24
N ASN A 18 -8.38 45.71 -20.38
CA ASN A 18 -7.13 44.96 -20.19
C ASN A 18 -6.98 44.47 -18.74
N LEU A 19 -7.33 45.29 -17.75
CA LEU A 19 -7.32 44.90 -16.34
C LEU A 19 -8.33 43.77 -16.07
N ALA A 20 -9.56 43.88 -16.61
CA ALA A 20 -10.56 42.83 -16.49
C ALA A 20 -10.09 41.52 -17.15
N ALA A 21 -9.50 41.60 -18.34
CA ALA A 21 -8.92 40.44 -19.02
C ALA A 21 -7.78 39.81 -18.20
N LEU A 22 -6.89 40.61 -17.62
CA LEU A 22 -5.81 40.13 -16.76
C LEU A 22 -6.35 39.41 -15.51
N VAL A 23 -7.39 39.96 -14.88
CA VAL A 23 -8.06 39.32 -13.73
C VAL A 23 -8.67 37.98 -14.13
N VAL A 24 -9.37 37.92 -15.27
CA VAL A 24 -9.95 36.66 -15.78
C VAL A 24 -8.87 35.61 -16.04
N ILE A 25 -7.77 35.99 -16.70
CA ILE A 25 -6.63 35.09 -16.96
C ILE A 25 -6.02 34.59 -15.64
N THR A 26 -5.84 35.48 -14.66
CA THR A 26 -5.27 35.11 -13.36
C THR A 26 -6.17 34.13 -12.60
N VAL A 27 -7.49 34.36 -12.60
CA VAL A 27 -8.46 33.46 -11.96
C VAL A 27 -8.51 32.11 -12.68
N ALA A 28 -8.50 32.10 -14.02
CA ALA A 28 -8.48 30.87 -14.81
C ALA A 28 -7.19 30.06 -14.55
N PHE A 29 -6.03 30.73 -14.52
CA PHE A 29 -4.75 30.09 -14.20
C PHE A 29 -4.73 29.54 -12.76
N ALA A 30 -5.24 30.28 -11.79
CA ALA A 30 -5.36 29.78 -10.41
C ALA A 30 -6.28 28.56 -10.32
N ALA A 31 -7.42 28.57 -11.02
CA ALA A 31 -8.34 27.43 -11.08
C ALA A 31 -7.68 26.20 -11.74
N TYR A 32 -6.91 26.39 -12.80
CA TYR A 32 -6.14 25.34 -13.46
C TYR A 32 -5.12 24.69 -12.49
N VAL A 33 -4.29 25.50 -11.83
CA VAL A 33 -3.29 25.00 -10.85
C VAL A 33 -3.95 24.25 -9.70
N LEU A 34 -5.12 24.69 -9.24
CA LEU A 34 -5.88 23.99 -8.21
C LEU A 34 -6.41 22.64 -8.70
N ALA A 35 -6.87 22.55 -9.95
CA ALA A 35 -7.35 21.30 -10.55
C ALA A 35 -6.20 20.29 -10.72
N GLU A 36 -5.04 20.74 -11.21
CA GLU A 36 -3.84 19.91 -11.36
C GLU A 36 -3.37 19.35 -10.00
N LYS A 37 -3.25 20.20 -8.98
CA LYS A 37 -2.92 19.77 -7.61
C LYS A 37 -3.92 18.80 -7.00
N GLN A 38 -5.17 18.81 -7.45
CA GLN A 38 -6.15 17.81 -7.01
C GLN A 38 -5.93 16.48 -7.72
N ILE A 39 -5.61 16.47 -9.01
CA ILE A 39 -5.28 15.25 -9.76
C ILE A 39 -4.05 14.56 -9.14
N ASP A 40 -2.99 15.33 -8.85
CA ASP A 40 -1.77 14.79 -8.22
C ASP A 40 -2.07 14.13 -6.87
N ARG A 41 -2.87 14.78 -6.02
CA ARG A 41 -3.30 14.22 -4.73
C ARG A 41 -4.12 12.94 -4.87
N ALA A 42 -4.94 12.82 -5.92
CA ALA A 42 -5.67 11.58 -6.17
C ALA A 42 -4.72 10.44 -6.59
N ASN A 43 -3.72 10.74 -7.43
CA ASN A 43 -2.72 9.77 -7.86
C ASN A 43 -1.81 9.33 -6.71
N GLU A 44 -1.37 10.26 -5.86
CA GLU A 44 -0.56 9.96 -4.68
C GLU A 44 -1.34 9.09 -3.68
N SER A 45 -2.60 9.44 -3.40
CA SER A 45 -3.49 8.63 -2.55
C SER A 45 -3.69 7.24 -3.14
N ARG A 46 -3.89 7.12 -4.46
CA ARG A 46 -3.97 5.83 -5.16
C ARG A 46 -2.71 5.01 -4.92
N LEU A 47 -1.54 5.57 -5.24
CA LEU A 47 -0.26 4.88 -5.08
C LEU A 47 -0.05 4.40 -3.63
N GLN A 48 -0.32 5.27 -2.65
CA GLN A 48 -0.22 4.92 -1.24
C GLN A 48 -1.18 3.78 -0.87
N SER A 49 -2.42 3.80 -1.38
CA SER A 49 -3.38 2.71 -1.19
C SER A 49 -2.86 1.38 -1.73
N PHE A 50 -2.30 1.39 -2.93
CA PHE A 50 -1.71 0.19 -3.55
C PHE A 50 -0.52 -0.34 -2.74
N LEU A 51 0.41 0.53 -2.33
CA LEU A 51 1.61 0.12 -1.58
C LEU A 51 1.26 -0.53 -0.23
N LEU A 52 0.26 0.00 0.48
CA LEU A 52 -0.15 -0.56 1.77
C LEU A 52 -0.84 -1.93 1.63
N ALA A 53 -1.70 -2.09 0.62
CA ALA A 53 -2.30 -3.39 0.33
C ALA A 53 -1.28 -4.41 -0.18
N ASP A 54 -0.31 -3.95 -0.98
CA ASP A 54 0.77 -4.80 -1.47
C ASP A 54 1.65 -5.28 -0.33
N GLU A 55 1.92 -4.44 0.67
CA GLU A 55 2.66 -4.85 1.86
C GLU A 55 1.93 -5.98 2.62
N LEU A 56 0.59 -5.97 2.69
CA LEU A 56 -0.16 -7.08 3.29
C LEU A 56 0.00 -8.36 2.49
N ARG A 57 -0.16 -8.27 1.16
CA ARG A 57 0.03 -9.38 0.21
C ARG A 57 1.44 -9.97 0.34
N GLN A 58 2.45 -9.11 0.32
CA GLN A 58 3.86 -9.47 0.42
C GLN A 58 4.16 -10.13 1.76
N SER A 59 3.69 -9.56 2.88
CA SER A 59 3.88 -10.16 4.21
C SER A 59 3.39 -11.61 4.27
N SER A 60 2.22 -11.89 3.70
CA SER A 60 1.68 -13.26 3.65
C SER A 60 2.54 -14.19 2.77
N ASN A 61 3.13 -13.68 1.69
CA ASN A 61 3.98 -14.47 0.80
C ASN A 61 5.36 -14.72 1.40
N ASP A 62 5.94 -13.73 2.06
CA ASP A 62 7.19 -13.86 2.80
C ASP A 62 7.05 -14.89 3.92
N GLN A 63 5.95 -14.84 4.68
CA GLN A 63 5.62 -15.84 5.68
C GLN A 63 5.59 -17.26 5.10
N THR A 64 4.86 -17.46 3.99
CA THR A 64 4.80 -18.76 3.29
C THR A 64 6.19 -19.23 2.83
N ARG A 65 7.02 -18.33 2.30
CA ARG A 65 8.39 -18.65 1.89
C ARG A 65 9.23 -19.08 3.09
N MET A 66 9.25 -18.27 4.14
CA MET A 66 10.05 -18.48 5.35
C MET A 66 9.67 -19.77 6.06
N VAL A 67 8.38 -20.04 6.28
CA VAL A 67 7.94 -21.26 6.97
C VAL A 67 8.30 -22.52 6.18
N ARG A 68 8.17 -22.49 4.84
CA ARG A 68 8.56 -23.61 3.98
C ARG A 68 10.08 -23.83 4.00
N THR A 69 10.87 -22.76 3.96
CA THR A 69 12.33 -22.87 4.05
C THR A 69 12.76 -23.37 5.43
N TYR A 70 12.12 -22.92 6.51
CA TYR A 70 12.35 -23.45 7.85
C TYR A 70 12.06 -24.95 7.92
N VAL A 71 10.90 -25.39 7.42
CA VAL A 71 10.53 -26.81 7.39
C VAL A 71 11.50 -27.63 6.55
N ALA A 72 12.06 -27.07 5.47
CA ALA A 72 13.01 -27.77 4.62
C ALA A 72 14.42 -27.86 5.23
N THR A 73 14.87 -26.84 5.96
CA THR A 73 16.28 -26.68 6.38
C THR A 73 16.50 -26.84 7.87
N SER A 74 15.47 -26.67 8.69
CA SER A 74 15.55 -26.54 10.14
C SER A 74 16.39 -25.34 10.62
N ASP A 75 16.69 -24.36 9.76
CA ASP A 75 17.46 -23.17 10.13
C ASP A 75 16.57 -22.16 10.88
N PRO A 76 16.81 -21.92 12.19
CA PRO A 76 15.96 -21.08 13.03
C PRO A 76 15.85 -19.63 12.56
N GLN A 77 16.76 -19.14 11.72
CA GLN A 77 16.70 -17.78 11.20
C GLN A 77 15.44 -17.55 10.37
N TYR A 78 14.95 -18.54 9.61
CA TYR A 78 13.71 -18.38 8.84
C TYR A 78 12.47 -18.29 9.74
N LYS A 79 12.44 -19.00 10.87
CA LYS A 79 11.38 -18.85 11.87
C LYS A 79 11.42 -17.45 12.49
N GLN A 80 12.61 -16.96 12.84
CA GLN A 80 12.76 -15.61 13.38
C GLN A 80 12.28 -14.55 12.38
N GLN A 81 12.67 -14.64 11.11
CA GLN A 81 12.21 -13.73 10.06
C GLN A 81 10.68 -13.78 9.91
N TYR A 82 10.08 -14.97 9.93
CA TYR A 82 8.63 -15.16 9.90
C TYR A 82 7.93 -14.41 11.05
N GLU A 83 8.47 -14.55 12.27
CA GLU A 83 7.94 -13.87 13.46
C GLU A 83 8.12 -12.36 13.39
N ASP A 84 9.23 -11.90 12.81
CA ASP A 84 9.51 -10.48 12.62
C ASP A 84 8.55 -9.85 11.60
N VAL A 85 8.20 -10.55 10.51
CA VAL A 85 7.15 -10.12 9.56
C VAL A 85 5.83 -9.89 10.30
N LEU A 86 5.42 -10.85 11.14
CA LEU A 86 4.21 -10.73 11.96
C LEU A 86 4.30 -9.56 12.93
N ALA A 87 5.43 -9.40 13.60
CA ALA A 87 5.65 -8.34 14.58
C ALA A 87 5.63 -6.95 13.93
N ILE A 88 6.25 -6.78 12.76
CA ILE A 88 6.20 -5.52 12.00
C ILE A 88 4.77 -5.22 11.54
N ARG A 89 4.08 -6.21 10.95
CA ARG A 89 2.69 -6.06 10.50
C ARG A 89 1.77 -5.61 11.63
N ASN A 90 1.96 -6.18 12.82
CA ASN A 90 1.16 -5.91 14.01
C ASN A 90 1.63 -4.68 14.81
N GLY A 91 2.69 -3.98 14.38
CA GLY A 91 3.20 -2.80 15.08
C GLY A 91 3.89 -3.12 16.40
N LYS A 92 4.41 -4.34 16.56
CA LYS A 92 5.27 -4.74 17.70
C LYS A 92 6.74 -4.43 17.45
N LEU A 93 7.17 -4.50 16.18
CA LEU A 93 8.50 -4.09 15.74
C LEU A 93 8.42 -2.90 14.78
N PRO A 94 9.42 -2.00 14.80
CA PRO A 94 9.47 -0.90 13.85
C PRO A 94 9.70 -1.44 12.43
N ARG A 95 9.04 -0.81 11.47
CA ARG A 95 9.14 -1.16 10.05
C ARG A 95 10.49 -0.67 9.49
N PRO A 96 11.29 -1.55 8.85
CA PRO A 96 12.52 -1.14 8.19
C PRO A 96 12.30 -0.07 7.10
N PRO A 97 13.33 0.74 6.79
CA PRO A 97 13.34 1.58 5.60
C PRO A 97 13.13 0.72 4.34
N HIS A 98 12.41 1.25 3.35
CA HIS A 98 12.16 0.57 2.07
C HIS A 98 11.59 -0.85 2.17
N TYR A 99 10.88 -1.17 3.27
CA TYR A 99 10.32 -2.51 3.52
C TYR A 99 9.36 -3.00 2.42
N GLN A 100 8.70 -2.09 1.72
CA GLN A 100 7.81 -2.39 0.58
C GLN A 100 8.54 -2.87 -0.69
N ASN A 101 9.88 -2.89 -0.69
CA ASN A 101 10.67 -3.33 -1.83
C ASN A 101 11.02 -4.83 -1.63
N VAL A 102 12.27 -5.21 -1.88
CA VAL A 102 12.76 -6.60 -1.81
C VAL A 102 13.43 -6.93 -0.47
N TYR A 103 13.01 -6.28 0.62
CA TYR A 103 13.75 -6.31 1.91
C TYR A 103 14.09 -7.72 2.37
N TRP A 104 13.11 -8.61 2.47
CA TRP A 104 13.33 -9.97 2.98
C TRP A 104 14.11 -10.87 2.02
N ASP A 105 14.12 -10.57 0.73
CA ASP A 105 14.91 -11.32 -0.25
C ASP A 105 16.41 -10.94 -0.18
N LEU A 106 16.74 -9.78 0.39
CA LEU A 106 18.12 -9.31 0.57
C LEU A 106 18.74 -9.75 1.91
N ILE A 107 17.94 -10.19 2.89
CA ILE A 107 18.44 -10.63 4.19
C ILE A 107 18.86 -12.10 4.10
N LEU A 108 20.16 -12.32 3.91
CA LEU A 108 20.75 -13.65 3.94
C LEU A 108 21.02 -14.15 5.36
N PRO A 109 21.11 -15.48 5.55
CA PRO A 109 21.49 -16.04 6.83
C PRO A 109 22.81 -15.47 7.37
N GLY A 110 22.83 -15.09 8.65
CA GLY A 110 24.02 -14.54 9.33
C GLY A 110 24.33 -13.06 9.03
N GLN A 111 23.55 -12.36 8.22
CA GLN A 111 23.72 -10.91 8.04
C GLN A 111 23.11 -10.09 9.18
N LEU A 112 23.84 -9.08 9.62
CA LEU A 112 23.35 -8.06 10.56
C LEU A 112 22.25 -7.24 9.90
N ARG A 113 21.07 -7.26 10.50
CA ARG A 113 19.95 -6.43 10.05
C ARG A 113 20.22 -4.97 10.43
N PRO A 114 19.93 -4.01 9.53
CA PRO A 114 20.05 -2.59 9.86
C PRO A 114 19.27 -2.28 11.13
N ARG A 115 19.88 -1.54 12.07
CA ARG A 115 19.18 -1.12 13.28
C ARG A 115 18.07 -0.18 12.89
N VAL A 116 16.82 -0.61 13.06
CA VAL A 116 15.65 0.20 12.77
C VAL A 116 15.32 1.04 14.01
N THR A 117 15.43 2.36 13.88
CA THR A 117 14.99 3.32 14.89
C THR A 117 13.70 3.97 14.43
N GLY A 118 12.62 3.85 15.21
CA GLY A 118 11.34 4.48 14.88
C GLY A 118 10.17 3.90 15.66
N SER A 119 9.00 4.52 15.51
CA SER A 119 7.76 4.07 16.13
C SER A 119 7.24 2.80 15.47
N ALA A 120 6.89 1.80 16.27
CA ALA A 120 6.22 0.61 15.80
C ALA A 120 4.73 0.92 15.55
N VAL A 121 4.34 1.04 14.27
CA VAL A 121 2.97 1.36 13.84
C VAL A 121 2.45 0.21 12.99
N SER A 122 1.31 -0.35 13.37
CA SER A 122 0.73 -1.49 12.64
C SER A 122 0.34 -1.11 11.21
N LEU A 123 0.33 -2.12 10.32
CA LEU A 123 -0.10 -1.92 8.94
C LEU A 123 -1.55 -1.40 8.87
N LEU A 124 -2.46 -1.95 9.69
CA LEU A 124 -3.84 -1.47 9.76
C LEU A 124 -3.92 -0.02 10.24
N GLN A 125 -3.11 0.39 11.22
CA GLN A 125 -3.08 1.78 11.66
C GLN A 125 -2.61 2.71 10.55
N ARG A 126 -1.59 2.32 9.77
CA ARG A 126 -1.14 3.09 8.59
C ARG A 126 -2.23 3.18 7.51
N MET A 127 -2.99 2.11 7.30
CA MET A 127 -4.15 2.13 6.38
C MET A 127 -5.24 3.09 6.84
N ARG A 128 -5.54 3.13 8.16
CA ARG A 128 -6.47 4.13 8.72
C ARG A 128 -5.97 5.56 8.52
N GLN A 129 -4.68 5.80 8.76
CA GLN A 129 -4.05 7.11 8.58
C GLN A 129 -4.01 7.56 7.11
N ALA A 130 -3.95 6.62 6.17
CA ALA A 130 -3.98 6.89 4.73
C ALA A 130 -5.38 7.25 4.19
N GLY A 131 -6.42 7.22 5.05
CA GLY A 131 -7.77 7.71 4.69
C GLY A 131 -8.57 6.76 3.80
N PHE A 132 -8.40 5.44 3.97
CA PHE A 132 -9.19 4.46 3.23
C PHE A 132 -10.67 4.56 3.61
N THR A 133 -11.56 4.23 2.68
CA THR A 133 -12.98 4.12 3.01
C THR A 133 -13.21 2.98 4.01
N ALA A 134 -14.34 3.01 4.73
CA ALA A 134 -14.66 1.93 5.66
C ALA A 134 -14.77 0.56 4.97
N GLU A 135 -15.31 0.51 3.73
CA GLU A 135 -15.39 -0.72 2.92
C GLU A 135 -13.99 -1.21 2.52
N GLU A 136 -13.14 -0.31 2.03
CA GLU A 136 -11.75 -0.62 1.66
C GLU A 136 -10.95 -1.15 2.86
N PHE A 137 -11.09 -0.50 4.02
CA PHE A 137 -10.43 -0.92 5.24
C PHE A 137 -10.90 -2.30 5.71
N ALA A 138 -12.22 -2.56 5.67
CA ALA A 138 -12.80 -3.84 6.08
C ALA A 138 -12.28 -5.02 5.24
N LEU A 139 -12.07 -4.82 3.93
CA LEU A 139 -11.48 -5.84 3.05
C LEU A 139 -10.05 -6.22 3.51
N LEU A 140 -9.22 -5.22 3.85
CA LEU A 140 -7.84 -5.47 4.29
C LEU A 140 -7.77 -6.06 5.70
N GLU A 141 -8.69 -5.66 6.58
CA GLU A 141 -8.84 -6.28 7.90
C GLU A 141 -9.25 -7.76 7.77
N GLN A 142 -10.18 -8.07 6.87
CA GLN A 142 -10.56 -9.45 6.54
C GLN A 142 -9.38 -10.26 5.99
N ALA A 143 -8.63 -9.69 5.04
CA ALA A 143 -7.43 -10.32 4.49
C ALA A 143 -6.39 -10.65 5.57
N LYS A 144 -6.16 -9.69 6.49
CA LYS A 144 -5.27 -9.89 7.63
C LYS A 144 -5.79 -10.98 8.56
N ALA A 145 -7.08 -11.00 8.89
CA ALA A 145 -7.68 -12.02 9.73
C ALA A 145 -7.49 -13.43 9.13
N HIS A 146 -7.67 -13.59 7.82
CA HIS A 146 -7.37 -14.84 7.12
C HIS A 146 -5.89 -15.22 7.21
N SER A 147 -4.97 -14.25 7.14
CA SER A 147 -3.53 -14.51 7.28
C SER A 147 -3.15 -14.87 8.72
N ASP A 148 -3.76 -14.25 9.71
CA ASP A 148 -3.58 -14.61 11.12
C ASP A 148 -4.12 -16.03 11.38
N ALA A 149 -5.24 -16.41 10.75
CA ALA A 149 -5.76 -17.78 10.83
C ALA A 149 -4.81 -18.81 10.20
N LEU A 150 -4.26 -18.53 9.01
CA LEU A 150 -3.29 -19.42 8.35
C LEU A 150 -2.01 -19.62 9.19
N SER A 151 -1.62 -18.61 9.96
CA SER A 151 -0.41 -18.67 10.79
C SER A 151 -0.42 -19.81 11.80
N TRP A 152 -1.59 -20.28 12.24
CA TRP A 152 -1.71 -21.44 13.14
C TRP A 152 -1.19 -22.72 12.49
N THR A 153 -1.55 -22.97 11.22
CA THR A 153 -1.04 -24.11 10.45
C THR A 153 0.47 -23.99 10.24
N GLU A 154 0.94 -22.77 9.97
CA GLU A 154 2.37 -22.48 9.78
C GLU A 154 3.18 -22.75 11.05
N TYR A 155 2.71 -22.29 12.21
CA TYR A 155 3.31 -22.61 13.51
C TYR A 155 3.25 -24.10 13.85
N ALA A 156 2.15 -24.78 13.54
CA ALA A 156 2.04 -26.21 13.77
C ALA A 156 3.06 -27.01 12.93
N ALA A 157 3.27 -26.63 11.66
CA ALA A 157 4.29 -27.23 10.81
C ALA A 157 5.72 -26.99 11.36
N MET A 158 6.01 -25.77 11.84
CA MET A 158 7.30 -25.49 12.48
C MET A 158 7.50 -26.31 13.76
N SER A 159 6.47 -26.42 14.60
CA SER A 159 6.51 -27.17 15.86
C SER A 159 6.80 -28.66 15.65
N LEU A 160 6.30 -29.26 14.56
CA LEU A 160 6.65 -30.64 14.20
C LEU A 160 8.16 -30.83 13.97
N ILE A 161 8.84 -29.84 13.40
CA ILE A 161 10.30 -29.87 13.20
C ILE A 161 11.03 -29.66 14.52
N GLU A 162 10.55 -28.73 15.36
CA GLU A 162 11.20 -28.38 16.64
C GLU A 162 11.14 -29.50 17.68
N THR A 163 10.04 -30.27 17.69
CA THR A 163 9.81 -31.31 18.70
C THR A 163 10.36 -32.68 18.30
N ALA A 164 10.75 -32.87 17.03
CA ALA A 164 11.23 -34.15 16.54
C ALA A 164 12.72 -34.37 16.84
N THR A 165 13.04 -35.49 17.50
CA THR A 165 14.43 -35.86 17.83
C THR A 165 14.66 -37.36 17.52
N PRO A 166 15.34 -37.74 16.42
CA PRO A 166 15.83 -36.89 15.33
C PRO A 166 14.71 -36.43 14.38
N VAL A 167 14.94 -35.37 13.61
CA VAL A 167 14.05 -34.96 12.51
C VAL A 167 14.18 -35.95 11.35
N THR A 168 13.22 -36.85 11.21
CA THR A 168 13.18 -37.85 10.12
C THR A 168 12.53 -37.28 8.86
N ASP A 169 12.78 -37.93 7.72
CA ASP A 169 12.13 -37.57 6.44
C ASP A 169 10.61 -37.66 6.51
N ALA A 170 10.07 -38.61 7.28
CA ALA A 170 8.63 -38.74 7.50
C ALA A 170 8.05 -37.51 8.23
N VAL A 171 8.75 -37.00 9.26
CA VAL A 171 8.35 -35.77 9.97
C VAL A 171 8.42 -34.57 9.03
N ARG A 172 9.52 -34.44 8.27
CA ARG A 172 9.69 -33.34 7.32
C ARG A 172 8.64 -33.35 6.22
N ASN A 173 8.33 -34.52 5.66
CA ASN A 173 7.29 -34.69 4.66
C ASN A 173 5.91 -34.31 5.22
N ARG A 174 5.58 -34.73 6.45
CA ARG A 174 4.34 -34.35 7.11
C ARG A 174 4.20 -32.83 7.28
N ALA A 175 5.24 -32.17 7.80
CA ALA A 175 5.25 -30.71 7.95
C ALA A 175 5.17 -29.99 6.59
N THR A 176 5.82 -30.54 5.56
CA THR A 176 5.77 -30.01 4.19
C THR A 176 4.36 -30.08 3.61
N LEU A 177 3.67 -31.21 3.78
CA LEU A 177 2.30 -31.39 3.29
C LEU A 177 1.31 -30.42 3.94
N MET A 178 1.46 -30.13 5.24
CA MET A 178 0.63 -29.11 5.91
C MET A 178 0.73 -27.71 5.28
N LEU A 179 1.82 -27.42 4.57
CA LEU A 179 2.09 -26.12 3.93
C LEU A 179 1.83 -26.12 2.42
N GLN A 180 1.37 -27.24 1.86
CA GLN A 180 1.22 -27.44 0.41
C GLN A 180 -0.08 -28.18 0.04
N ASP A 181 -0.86 -28.62 1.03
CA ASP A 181 -2.12 -29.27 0.76
C ASP A 181 -3.19 -28.30 0.24
N THR A 182 -4.30 -28.88 -0.20
CA THR A 182 -5.45 -28.13 -0.72
C THR A 182 -5.99 -27.13 0.30
N ALA A 183 -6.00 -27.45 1.59
CA ALA A 183 -6.51 -26.57 2.63
C ALA A 183 -5.64 -25.33 2.81
N TYR A 184 -4.31 -25.49 2.78
CA TYR A 184 -3.34 -24.40 2.81
C TYR A 184 -3.51 -23.48 1.59
N HIS A 185 -3.65 -24.05 0.40
CA HIS A 185 -3.90 -23.28 -0.82
C HIS A 185 -5.24 -22.54 -0.81
N GLN A 186 -6.29 -23.14 -0.26
CA GLN A 186 -7.59 -22.48 -0.06
C GLN A 186 -7.48 -21.32 0.94
N ALA A 187 -6.74 -21.50 2.03
CA ALA A 187 -6.48 -20.43 2.99
C ALA A 187 -5.71 -19.26 2.35
N LYS A 188 -4.67 -19.55 1.55
CA LYS A 188 -3.96 -18.53 0.76
C LYS A 188 -4.90 -17.79 -0.19
N ARG A 189 -5.81 -18.50 -0.87
CA ARG A 189 -6.83 -17.86 -1.73
C ARG A 189 -7.76 -16.94 -0.92
N ALA A 190 -8.18 -17.37 0.27
CA ALA A 190 -9.04 -16.56 1.15
C ALA A 190 -8.36 -15.27 1.62
N ILE A 191 -7.03 -15.25 1.75
CA ILE A 191 -6.26 -14.02 2.02
C ILE A 191 -6.26 -13.11 0.78
N MET A 192 -6.04 -13.68 -0.41
CA MET A 192 -5.83 -12.90 -1.63
C MET A 192 -7.12 -12.33 -2.22
N GLN A 193 -8.25 -13.00 -2.05
CA GLN A 193 -9.54 -12.56 -2.59
C GLN A 193 -9.95 -11.14 -2.13
N PRO A 194 -10.00 -10.82 -0.82
CA PRO A 194 -10.36 -9.47 -0.38
C PRO A 194 -9.32 -8.42 -0.80
N ILE A 195 -8.03 -8.77 -0.89
CA ILE A 195 -6.99 -7.87 -1.43
C ILE A 195 -7.26 -7.55 -2.90
N ASN A 196 -7.63 -8.55 -3.70
CA ASN A 196 -7.99 -8.36 -5.10
C ASN A 196 -9.22 -7.45 -5.25
N THR A 197 -10.25 -7.68 -4.44
CA THR A 197 -11.45 -6.82 -4.41
C THR A 197 -11.08 -5.38 -4.01
N PHE A 198 -10.21 -5.21 -3.02
CA PHE A 198 -9.72 -3.89 -2.60
C PHE A 198 -9.06 -3.15 -3.76
N TYR A 199 -8.19 -3.81 -4.54
CA TYR A 199 -7.56 -3.16 -5.70
C TYR A 199 -8.58 -2.67 -6.72
N SER A 200 -9.61 -3.46 -7.02
CA SER A 200 -10.69 -3.02 -7.91
C SER A 200 -11.49 -1.82 -7.35
N ARG A 201 -11.70 -1.75 -6.03
CA ARG A 201 -12.38 -0.62 -5.37
C ARG A 201 -11.57 0.65 -5.44
N VAL A 202 -10.28 0.59 -5.12
CA VAL A 202 -9.36 1.73 -5.23
C VAL A 202 -9.28 2.21 -6.67
N GLU A 203 -9.18 1.29 -7.63
CA GLU A 203 -9.16 1.62 -9.06
C GLU A 203 -10.41 2.41 -9.45
N THR A 204 -11.60 1.90 -9.11
CA THR A 204 -12.88 2.54 -9.44
C THR A 204 -13.00 3.93 -8.80
N ARG A 205 -12.65 4.05 -7.51
CA ARG A 205 -12.69 5.32 -6.78
C ARG A 205 -11.75 6.36 -7.40
N THR A 206 -10.55 5.94 -7.77
CA THR A 206 -9.51 6.85 -8.26
C THR A 206 -9.72 7.23 -9.72
N GLN A 207 -10.16 6.32 -10.58
CA GLN A 207 -10.58 6.64 -11.96
C GLN A 207 -11.71 7.66 -11.96
N THR A 208 -12.75 7.45 -11.15
CA THR A 208 -13.88 8.40 -11.03
C THR A 208 -13.40 9.79 -10.61
N ALA A 209 -12.48 9.86 -9.64
CA ALA A 209 -11.93 11.13 -9.17
C ALA A 209 -11.07 11.84 -10.23
N VAL A 210 -10.27 11.09 -11.00
CA VAL A 210 -9.46 11.64 -12.09
C VAL A 210 -10.34 12.12 -13.24
N GLU A 211 -11.33 11.34 -13.67
CA GLU A 211 -12.24 11.72 -14.77
C GLU A 211 -13.05 12.98 -14.45
N GLN A 212 -13.62 13.07 -13.25
CA GLN A 212 -14.36 14.25 -12.81
C GLN A 212 -13.46 15.51 -12.84
N ARG A 213 -12.21 15.39 -12.39
CA ARG A 213 -11.27 16.51 -12.33
C ARG A 213 -10.70 16.88 -13.69
N ALA A 214 -10.47 15.90 -14.55
CA ALA A 214 -10.03 16.12 -15.93
C ALA A 214 -11.10 16.86 -16.76
N ARG A 215 -12.39 16.55 -16.57
CA ARG A 215 -13.49 17.30 -17.21
C ARG A 215 -13.53 18.76 -16.78
N ILE A 216 -13.34 19.04 -15.49
CA ILE A 216 -13.26 20.41 -14.98
C ILE A 216 -12.04 21.14 -15.58
N ALA A 217 -10.89 20.48 -15.66
CA ALA A 217 -9.68 21.06 -16.24
C ALA A 217 -9.82 21.33 -17.75
N MET A 218 -10.49 20.46 -18.52
CA MET A 218 -10.78 20.71 -19.94
C MET A 218 -11.74 21.88 -20.15
N LEU A 219 -12.72 22.09 -19.28
CA LEU A 219 -13.65 23.23 -19.35
C LEU A 219 -12.96 24.57 -19.03
N LEU A 220 -11.83 24.54 -18.34
CA LEU A 220 -11.02 25.70 -17.98
C LEU A 220 -9.88 25.98 -18.97
N ARG A 221 -9.71 25.12 -19.99
CA ARG A 221 -8.71 25.25 -21.06
C ARG A 221 -9.29 26.01 -22.25
#